data_AF-A0A9R1Q5K2-F1
#
_entry.id   AF-A0A9R1Q5K2-F1
#
_cell.length_a   1.000
_cell.length_b   1.000
_cell.length_c   1.000
_cell.angle_alpha   90.00
_cell.angle_beta   90.00
_cell.angle_gamma   90.00
#
_symmetry.space_group_name_H-M   'P 1'
#
loop_
_entity.id
_entity.type
_entity.pdbx_description
1 polymer ?
#
loop_
_entity_poly.entity_id
_entity_poly.type
_entity_poly.pdbx_seq_one_letter_code
_entity_poly.pdbx_strand_id
1 'polypeptide(L)'
;MPQVMVVARNFMDMVAALPAAKLDMLYDSAFICEAVLRRKEVSYKMNNKFQANMQKYLVSGGCLPREPLPFSVTGRLPTLVELENYALDQWECFLLQLINSSQVEKGTTFSSSMMKTFQRGLLSSRDGEAAKLSENGFQFLLMETNAQLWYIMREYISSAEERGVDPTDLISFLLELSFHTQGAAYSLSTLTEVQRVAIMDLMELGLVKLQQGRKDSWFIPTKLATNLSSSLSDSAASKEGIVVVETNFRLYAYSASKLHCEILRLFSRVEYQLPNLIVGAITKESLYGAFDNGITAEQIRLWENDRNRVEMVLSHVYEDFPSKDMFEQCCDHARDNGYLLWEDAKKMRLIVNAEFHQEMREFLRRQR
;
A
#
# COMPACT_ATOMS: atom_id res chain seq x y z
N MET A 1 11.36 -39.45 -0.59
CA MET A 1 12.79 -39.11 -0.80
C MET A 1 13.07 -37.78 -0.11
N PRO A 2 14.18 -37.63 0.64
CA PRO A 2 14.46 -36.36 1.29
C PRO A 2 14.74 -35.29 0.22
N GLN A 3 14.14 -34.11 0.36
CA GLN A 3 14.48 -32.95 -0.44
C GLN A 3 15.90 -32.50 -0.04
N VAL A 4 16.88 -32.90 -0.85
CA VAL A 4 18.24 -32.38 -0.71
C VAL A 4 18.24 -30.99 -1.36
N MET A 5 18.24 -29.94 -0.53
CA MET A 5 18.59 -28.60 -1.02
C MET A 5 20.07 -28.60 -1.42
N VAL A 6 20.32 -28.58 -2.73
CA VAL A 6 21.65 -28.37 -3.27
C VAL A 6 22.00 -26.89 -3.04
N VAL A 7 22.82 -26.63 -2.03
CA VAL A 7 23.40 -25.30 -1.80
C VAL A 7 24.46 -25.08 -2.89
N ALA A 8 24.16 -24.17 -3.83
CA ALA A 8 25.08 -23.80 -4.91
C ALA A 8 26.40 -23.29 -4.32
N ARG A 9 27.51 -23.91 -4.72
CA ARG A 9 28.86 -23.58 -4.19
C ARG A 9 29.54 -22.42 -4.92
N ASN A 10 28.97 -21.94 -6.02
CA ASN A 10 29.48 -20.81 -6.80
C ASN A 10 28.34 -20.10 -7.56
N PHE A 11 28.58 -18.86 -7.97
CA PHE A 11 27.59 -18.00 -8.64
C PHE A 11 27.09 -18.58 -9.97
N MET A 12 27.95 -19.28 -10.71
CA MET A 12 27.59 -19.88 -12.01
C MET A 12 26.63 -21.07 -11.86
N ASP A 13 26.78 -21.88 -10.81
CA ASP A 13 25.83 -22.96 -10.49
C ASP A 13 24.46 -22.39 -10.06
N MET A 14 24.46 -21.22 -9.41
CA MET A 14 23.22 -20.51 -9.02
C MET A 14 22.49 -19.93 -10.24
N VAL A 15 23.22 -19.35 -11.19
CA VAL A 15 22.68 -18.82 -12.44
C VAL A 15 22.17 -19.96 -13.35
N ALA A 16 22.88 -21.09 -13.39
CA ALA A 16 22.45 -22.27 -14.14
C ALA A 16 21.19 -22.95 -13.55
N ALA A 17 20.92 -22.75 -12.26
CA ALA A 17 19.72 -23.24 -11.58
C ALA A 17 18.49 -22.31 -11.73
N LEU A 18 18.65 -21.12 -12.33
CA LEU A 18 17.52 -20.24 -12.62
C LEU A 18 16.71 -20.77 -13.82
N PRO A 19 15.37 -20.73 -13.76
CA PRO A 19 14.53 -21.05 -14.91
C PRO A 19 14.93 -20.21 -16.13
N ALA A 20 15.00 -20.81 -17.32
CA ALA A 20 15.42 -20.15 -18.56
C ALA A 20 14.74 -18.78 -18.79
N ALA A 21 13.43 -18.67 -18.46
CA ALA A 21 12.67 -17.42 -18.56
C ALA A 21 13.22 -16.25 -17.70
N LYS A 22 13.87 -16.52 -16.56
CA LYS A 22 14.50 -15.49 -15.73
C LYS A 22 15.86 -15.05 -16.28
N LEU A 23 16.55 -15.95 -16.98
CA LEU A 23 17.81 -15.64 -17.68
C LEU A 23 17.52 -14.79 -18.92
N ASP A 24 16.49 -15.12 -19.68
CA ASP A 24 16.07 -14.36 -20.86
C ASP A 24 15.69 -12.91 -20.48
N MET A 25 14.91 -12.72 -19.41
CA MET A 25 14.61 -11.37 -18.89
C MET A 25 15.85 -10.57 -18.47
N LEU A 26 16.88 -11.25 -17.96
CA LEU A 26 18.13 -10.60 -17.53
C LEU A 26 19.01 -10.25 -18.71
N TYR A 27 19.03 -11.09 -19.75
CA TYR A 27 19.77 -10.86 -20.98
C TYR A 27 19.10 -9.84 -21.91
N ASP A 28 17.77 -9.72 -21.86
CA ASP A 28 17.00 -8.68 -22.54
C ASP A 28 17.14 -7.31 -21.86
N SER A 29 17.57 -7.28 -20.59
CA SER A 29 17.80 -6.04 -19.87
C SER A 29 19.10 -5.35 -20.31
N ALA A 30 18.97 -4.40 -21.25
CA ALA A 30 20.06 -3.54 -21.71
C ALA A 30 20.75 -2.73 -20.59
N PHE A 31 20.10 -2.63 -19.41
CA PHE A 31 20.67 -1.98 -18.23
C PHE A 31 21.70 -2.86 -17.52
N ILE A 32 21.47 -4.18 -17.47
CA ILE A 32 22.27 -5.13 -16.69
C ILE A 32 23.34 -5.79 -17.56
N CYS A 33 22.95 -6.23 -18.76
CA CYS A 33 23.80 -7.03 -19.65
C CYS A 33 23.84 -6.43 -21.07
N GLU A 34 25.04 -6.44 -21.65
CA GLU A 34 25.32 -6.14 -23.05
C GLU A 34 25.75 -7.44 -23.74
N ALA A 35 25.04 -7.81 -24.81
CA ALA A 35 25.41 -8.95 -25.64
C ALA A 35 26.55 -8.55 -26.59
N VAL A 36 27.72 -9.19 -26.42
CA VAL A 36 28.90 -9.01 -27.25
C VAL A 36 29.01 -10.22 -28.18
N LEU A 37 28.76 -10.00 -29.47
CA LEU A 37 28.93 -11.04 -30.49
C LEU A 37 30.40 -11.15 -30.88
N ARG A 38 31.04 -12.29 -30.62
CA ARG A 38 32.40 -12.58 -31.10
C ARG A 38 32.40 -13.88 -31.87
N ARG A 39 32.79 -13.82 -33.16
CA ARG A 39 33.09 -14.99 -34.01
C ARG A 39 32.07 -16.14 -33.91
N LYS A 40 30.78 -15.84 -34.07
CA LYS A 40 29.62 -16.77 -34.02
C LYS A 40 29.18 -17.27 -32.62
N GLU A 41 29.82 -16.83 -31.54
CA GLU A 41 29.34 -17.06 -30.17
C GLU A 41 28.81 -15.76 -29.56
N VAL A 42 27.64 -15.85 -28.92
CA VAL A 42 27.05 -14.76 -28.14
C VAL A 42 27.66 -14.82 -26.74
N SER A 43 28.43 -13.80 -26.36
CA SER A 43 28.94 -13.65 -25.01
C SER A 43 28.22 -12.49 -24.31
N TYR A 44 27.81 -12.67 -23.06
CA TYR A 44 27.14 -11.62 -22.31
C TYR A 44 28.15 -10.96 -21.36
N LYS A 45 28.20 -9.62 -21.38
CA LYS A 45 29.02 -8.83 -20.46
C LYS A 45 28.10 -7.91 -19.65
N MET A 46 28.35 -7.72 -18.35
CA MET A 46 27.62 -6.70 -17.61
C MET A 46 27.94 -5.29 -18.11
N ASN A 47 26.95 -4.40 -18.06
CA ASN A 47 27.17 -2.99 -18.37
C ASN A 47 28.25 -2.41 -17.43
N ASN A 48 29.27 -1.75 -18.00
CA ASN A 48 30.42 -1.27 -17.22
C ASN A 48 30.02 -0.23 -16.16
N LYS A 49 29.01 0.61 -16.44
CA LYS A 49 28.51 1.60 -15.46
C LYS A 49 27.81 0.92 -14.29
N PHE A 50 26.94 -0.06 -14.59
CA PHE A 50 26.26 -0.85 -13.57
C PHE A 50 27.27 -1.63 -12.71
N GLN A 51 28.23 -2.30 -13.34
CA GLN A 51 29.28 -3.05 -12.66
C GLN A 51 30.10 -2.15 -11.73
N ALA A 52 30.53 -0.97 -12.18
CA ALA A 52 31.30 -0.04 -11.36
C ALA A 52 30.49 0.48 -10.16
N ASN A 53 29.22 0.84 -10.36
CA ASN A 53 28.34 1.31 -9.28
C ASN A 53 28.05 0.21 -8.26
N MET A 54 27.81 -1.03 -8.72
CA MET A 54 27.58 -2.18 -7.84
C MET A 54 28.84 -2.53 -7.03
N GLN A 55 30.02 -2.50 -7.65
CA GLN A 55 31.29 -2.70 -6.95
C GLN A 55 31.52 -1.62 -5.89
N LYS A 56 31.24 -0.36 -6.21
CA LYS A 56 31.32 0.75 -5.26
C LYS A 56 30.36 0.54 -4.08
N TYR A 57 29.13 0.14 -4.35
CA TYR A 57 28.14 -0.17 -3.30
C TYR A 57 28.61 -1.30 -2.38
N LEU A 58 29.18 -2.38 -2.93
CA LEU A 58 29.65 -3.53 -2.15
C LEU A 58 30.91 -3.22 -1.31
N VAL A 59 31.80 -2.35 -1.79
CA VAL A 59 33.08 -2.04 -1.11
C VAL A 59 32.93 -0.91 -0.09
N SER A 60 32.19 0.14 -0.43
CA SER A 60 32.07 1.36 0.41
C SER A 60 30.76 1.44 1.19
N GLY A 61 29.85 0.48 1.00
CA GLY A 61 28.47 0.58 1.48
C GLY A 61 27.66 1.57 0.66
N GLY A 62 26.34 1.47 0.71
CA GLY A 62 25.45 2.45 0.10
C GLY A 62 25.48 3.77 0.87
N CYS A 63 26.41 4.68 0.56
CA CYS A 63 26.28 6.06 1.01
C CYS A 63 25.29 6.77 0.09
N LEU A 64 24.11 7.09 0.62
CA LEU A 64 23.25 8.05 -0.05
C LEU A 64 23.99 9.39 -0.18
N PRO A 65 23.70 10.18 -1.22
CA PRO A 65 24.31 11.50 -1.40
C PRO A 65 24.09 12.42 -0.18
N ARG A 66 23.07 12.14 0.64
CA ARG A 66 22.65 12.96 1.77
C ARG A 66 22.65 12.16 3.06
N GLU A 67 23.36 12.70 4.05
CA GLU A 67 23.33 12.21 5.42
C GLU A 67 22.21 12.89 6.22
N PRO A 68 21.60 12.17 7.18
CA PRO A 68 20.61 12.75 8.06
C PRO A 68 21.25 13.82 8.96
N LEU A 69 20.51 14.90 9.19
CA LEU A 69 20.91 15.95 10.12
C LEU A 69 21.03 15.38 11.54
N PRO A 70 22.11 15.72 12.28
CA PRO A 70 22.26 15.27 13.65
C PRO A 70 21.16 15.86 14.54
N PHE A 71 20.77 15.09 15.56
CA PHE A 71 19.73 15.46 16.52
C PHE A 71 19.98 16.82 17.22
N SER A 72 21.25 17.21 17.34
CA SER A 72 21.66 18.50 17.90
C SER A 72 21.14 19.72 17.13
N VAL A 73 20.85 19.57 15.83
CA VAL A 73 20.39 20.65 14.94
C VAL A 73 18.86 20.67 14.84
N THR A 74 18.23 19.50 14.82
CA THR A 74 16.82 19.32 14.50
C THR A 74 15.89 19.50 15.70
N GLY A 75 16.40 19.29 16.92
CA GLY A 75 15.60 19.39 18.15
C GLY A 75 14.55 18.28 18.23
N ARG A 76 13.28 18.64 18.49
CA ARG A 76 12.19 17.65 18.57
C ARG A 76 11.74 17.25 17.17
N LEU A 77 11.99 15.99 16.82
CA LEU A 77 11.43 15.34 15.64
C LEU A 77 10.05 14.74 15.97
N PRO A 78 9.13 14.66 14.98
CA PRO A 78 7.86 13.96 15.14
C PRO A 78 8.07 12.47 15.42
N THR A 79 7.17 11.87 16.19
CA THR A 79 7.20 10.42 16.39
C THR A 79 6.81 9.68 15.10
N LEU A 80 7.18 8.39 14.99
CA LEU A 80 6.79 7.58 13.83
C LEU A 80 5.27 7.52 13.65
N VAL A 81 4.52 7.44 14.76
CA VAL A 81 3.04 7.43 14.74
C VAL A 81 2.48 8.77 14.25
N GLU A 82 3.04 9.89 14.72
CA GLU A 82 2.65 11.22 14.24
C GLU A 82 2.95 11.40 12.74
N LEU A 83 4.03 10.80 12.22
CA LEU A 83 4.35 10.82 10.78
C LEU A 83 3.44 9.93 9.97
N GLU A 84 3.08 8.75 10.48
CA GLU A 84 2.13 7.86 9.82
C GLU A 84 0.74 8.51 9.72
N ASN A 85 0.23 9.08 10.82
CA ASN A 85 -1.05 9.80 10.81
C ASN A 85 -1.01 10.99 9.83
N TYR A 86 0.05 11.80 9.86
CA TYR A 86 0.21 12.90 8.91
C TYR A 86 0.19 12.43 7.45
N ALA A 87 0.90 11.35 7.13
CA ALA A 87 0.96 10.82 5.77
C ALA A 87 -0.41 10.32 5.30
N LEU A 88 -1.13 9.60 6.16
CA LEU A 88 -2.48 9.11 5.87
C LEU A 88 -3.48 10.26 5.69
N ASP A 89 -3.46 11.24 6.58
CA ASP A 89 -4.36 12.41 6.52
C ASP A 89 -4.14 13.23 5.24
N GLN A 90 -2.89 13.50 4.87
CA GLN A 90 -2.58 14.22 3.63
C GLN A 90 -2.99 13.43 2.38
N TRP A 91 -2.72 12.11 2.37
CA TRP A 91 -3.11 11.25 1.26
C TRP A 91 -4.64 11.17 1.12
N GLU A 92 -5.38 11.08 2.22
CA GLU A 92 -6.84 11.09 2.22
C GLU A 92 -7.39 12.42 1.69
N CYS A 93 -6.85 13.55 2.14
CA CYS A 93 -7.21 14.89 1.63
C CYS A 93 -6.96 15.02 0.12
N PHE A 94 -5.84 14.49 -0.37
CA PHE A 94 -5.52 14.48 -1.79
C PHE A 94 -6.55 13.68 -2.61
N LEU A 95 -6.86 12.45 -2.18
CA LEU A 95 -7.85 11.61 -2.85
C LEU A 95 -9.26 12.21 -2.79
N LEU A 96 -9.66 12.81 -1.66
CA LEU A 96 -10.92 13.52 -1.53
C LEU A 96 -11.03 14.68 -2.51
N GLN A 97 -9.95 15.45 -2.68
CA GLN A 97 -9.93 16.55 -3.64
C GLN A 97 -9.99 16.06 -5.10
N LEU A 98 -9.41 14.89 -5.40
CA LEU A 98 -9.55 14.26 -6.71
C LEU A 98 -11.00 13.85 -7.01
N ILE A 99 -11.73 13.33 -6.02
CA ILE A 99 -13.13 12.88 -6.18
C ILE A 99 -14.11 14.04 -6.18
N ASN A 100 -13.90 15.02 -5.28
CA ASN A 100 -14.83 16.11 -5.07
C ASN A 100 -14.10 17.42 -4.75
N SER A 101 -13.89 18.23 -5.79
CA SER A 101 -13.26 19.55 -5.67
C SER A 101 -14.04 20.56 -4.82
N SER A 102 -15.32 20.29 -4.51
CA SER A 102 -16.19 21.20 -3.77
C SER A 102 -16.18 21.03 -2.25
N GLN A 103 -15.61 19.93 -1.73
CA GLN A 103 -15.69 19.53 -0.31
C GLN A 103 -14.38 19.73 0.47
N VAL A 104 -13.38 20.41 -0.09
CA VAL A 104 -12.09 20.58 0.61
C VAL A 104 -12.24 21.63 1.71
N GLU A 105 -12.27 21.17 2.96
CA GLU A 105 -12.16 22.01 4.16
C GLU A 105 -10.85 22.82 4.13
N LYS A 106 -10.93 24.06 4.62
CA LYS A 106 -9.89 25.09 4.60
C LYS A 106 -8.60 24.62 5.29
N GLY A 107 -7.65 24.05 4.56
CA GLY A 107 -6.34 23.71 5.13
C GLY A 107 -5.26 23.28 4.15
N THR A 108 -5.61 22.52 3.10
CA THR A 108 -4.64 21.98 2.13
C THR A 108 -4.89 22.57 0.74
N THR A 109 -4.10 23.58 0.36
CA THR A 109 -4.08 24.11 -1.00
C THR A 109 -3.09 23.30 -1.82
N PHE A 110 -3.59 22.36 -2.62
CA PHE A 110 -2.77 21.64 -3.58
C PHE A 110 -2.46 22.54 -4.78
N SER A 111 -1.26 22.39 -5.34
CA SER A 111 -0.84 23.11 -6.54
C SER A 111 -1.80 22.82 -7.69
N SER A 112 -2.38 23.89 -8.26
CA SER A 112 -3.31 23.78 -9.40
C SER A 112 -2.69 23.08 -10.61
N SER A 113 -1.37 23.15 -10.77
CA SER A 113 -0.63 22.48 -11.84
C SER A 113 -0.56 20.97 -11.61
N MET A 114 -0.25 20.55 -10.38
CA MET A 114 -0.18 19.12 -10.01
C MET A 114 -1.56 18.46 -10.08
N MET A 115 -2.59 19.16 -9.60
CA MET A 115 -3.97 18.70 -9.69
C MET A 115 -4.40 18.51 -11.15
N LYS A 116 -4.08 19.46 -12.04
CA LYS A 116 -4.36 19.31 -13.48
C LYS A 116 -3.66 18.10 -14.09
N THR A 117 -2.41 17.82 -13.70
CA THR A 117 -1.68 16.65 -14.18
C THR A 117 -2.44 15.36 -13.86
N PHE A 118 -2.85 15.18 -12.60
CA PHE A 118 -3.52 13.94 -12.20
C PHE A 118 -4.98 13.86 -12.67
N GLN A 119 -5.65 15.00 -12.87
CA GLN A 119 -7.00 15.04 -13.41
C GLN A 119 -7.07 14.59 -14.87
N ARG A 120 -6.03 14.79 -15.71
CA ARG A 120 -6.06 14.44 -17.15
C ARG A 120 -6.30 12.95 -17.42
N GLY A 121 -5.86 12.05 -16.52
CA GLY A 121 -6.07 10.60 -16.65
C GLY A 121 -7.22 10.07 -15.80
N LEU A 122 -7.51 10.72 -14.67
CA LEU A 122 -8.43 10.23 -13.64
C LEU A 122 -9.83 10.85 -13.74
N LEU A 123 -9.97 12.05 -14.31
CA LEU A 123 -11.25 12.73 -14.48
C LEU A 123 -11.56 12.93 -15.97
N SER A 124 -12.82 12.67 -16.33
CA SER A 124 -13.39 13.08 -17.60
C SER A 124 -14.09 14.44 -17.42
N SER A 125 -13.64 15.43 -18.19
CA SER A 125 -14.35 16.70 -18.33
C SER A 125 -15.02 16.70 -19.70
N ARG A 126 -16.33 16.49 -19.74
CA ARG A 126 -17.13 16.79 -20.94
C ARG A 126 -17.46 18.29 -20.93
N ASP A 127 -17.36 18.95 -22.07
CA ASP A 127 -17.53 20.41 -22.18
C ASP A 127 -18.76 20.92 -21.40
N GLY A 128 -18.53 21.75 -20.38
CA GLY A 128 -19.57 22.42 -19.59
C GLY A 128 -20.13 21.63 -18.39
N GLU A 129 -19.79 20.36 -18.19
CA GLU A 129 -20.16 19.60 -16.99
C GLU A 129 -19.04 19.63 -15.93
N ALA A 130 -19.42 19.49 -14.65
CA ALA A 130 -18.45 19.27 -13.58
C ALA A 130 -17.62 18.01 -13.89
N ALA A 131 -16.32 18.05 -13.62
CA ALA A 131 -15.42 16.94 -13.85
C ALA A 131 -15.94 15.67 -13.16
N LYS A 132 -16.20 14.62 -13.93
CA LYS A 132 -16.67 13.32 -13.46
C LYS A 132 -15.52 12.34 -13.45
N LEU A 133 -15.50 11.43 -12.48
CA LEU A 133 -14.50 10.38 -12.41
C LEU A 133 -14.53 9.52 -13.69
N SER A 134 -13.37 9.26 -14.29
CA SER A 134 -13.26 8.33 -15.42
C SER A 134 -13.25 6.87 -14.92
N GLU A 135 -13.42 5.90 -15.82
CA GLU A 135 -13.25 4.48 -15.50
C GLU A 135 -11.88 4.19 -14.86
N ASN A 136 -10.81 4.77 -15.43
CA ASN A 136 -9.45 4.69 -14.87
C ASN A 136 -9.35 5.40 -13.51
N GLY A 137 -10.06 6.52 -13.34
CA GLY A 137 -10.17 7.23 -12.08
C GLY A 137 -10.78 6.38 -10.97
N PHE A 138 -11.84 5.64 -11.29
CA PHE A 138 -12.46 4.73 -10.35
C PHE A 138 -11.55 3.55 -10.02
N GLN A 139 -10.97 2.91 -11.05
CA GLN A 139 -10.01 1.82 -10.83
C GLN A 139 -8.87 2.27 -9.91
N PHE A 140 -8.33 3.47 -10.14
CA PHE A 140 -7.30 4.07 -9.30
C PHE A 140 -7.73 4.17 -7.82
N LEU A 141 -8.95 4.64 -7.52
CA LEU A 141 -9.44 4.74 -6.14
C LEU A 141 -9.58 3.39 -5.44
N LEU A 142 -9.80 2.31 -6.18
CA LEU A 142 -9.91 0.95 -5.62
C LEU A 142 -8.56 0.26 -5.44
N MET A 143 -7.50 0.75 -6.08
CA MET A 143 -6.17 0.17 -5.96
C MET A 143 -5.63 0.28 -4.53
N GLU A 144 -4.71 -0.62 -4.16
CA GLU A 144 -3.95 -0.49 -2.92
C GLU A 144 -3.12 0.81 -2.90
N THR A 145 -2.87 1.36 -1.71
CA THR A 145 -2.13 2.62 -1.53
C THR A 145 -0.79 2.64 -2.26
N ASN A 146 -0.05 1.54 -2.27
CA ASN A 146 1.24 1.45 -2.96
C ASN A 146 1.07 1.53 -4.50
N ALA A 147 0.03 0.91 -5.03
CA ALA A 147 -0.25 0.91 -6.46
C ALA A 147 -0.79 2.29 -6.91
N GLN A 148 -1.63 2.93 -6.09
CA GLN A 148 -2.03 4.33 -6.27
C GLN A 148 -0.81 5.24 -6.30
N LEU A 149 0.09 5.08 -5.34
CA LEU A 149 1.31 5.88 -5.22
C LEU A 149 2.17 5.76 -6.49
N TRP A 150 2.40 4.55 -6.99
CA TRP A 150 3.15 4.33 -8.22
C TRP A 150 2.49 4.91 -9.46
N TYR A 151 1.16 4.85 -9.55
CA TYR A 151 0.41 5.49 -10.62
C TYR A 151 0.65 7.01 -10.62
N ILE A 152 0.51 7.65 -9.45
CA ILE A 152 0.76 9.08 -9.27
C ILE A 152 2.22 9.43 -9.59
N MET A 153 3.19 8.66 -9.12
CA MET A 153 4.61 8.92 -9.42
C MET A 153 4.92 8.81 -10.91
N ARG A 154 4.32 7.83 -11.61
CA ARG A 154 4.48 7.68 -13.06
C ARG A 154 3.95 8.90 -13.80
N GLU A 155 2.72 9.34 -13.51
CA GLU A 155 2.13 10.54 -14.14
C GLU A 155 2.93 11.80 -13.79
N TYR A 156 3.46 11.88 -12.57
CA TYR A 156 4.31 12.99 -12.16
C TYR A 156 5.63 13.03 -12.94
N ILE A 157 6.25 11.88 -13.21
CA ILE A 157 7.46 11.77 -14.04
C ILE A 157 7.14 12.08 -15.50
N SER A 158 6.05 11.53 -16.06
CA SER A 158 5.63 11.80 -17.44
C SER A 158 5.36 13.29 -17.69
N SER A 159 4.80 14.00 -16.69
CA SER A 159 4.57 15.45 -16.77
C SER A 159 5.82 16.31 -16.51
N ALA A 160 6.97 15.70 -16.21
CA ALA A 160 8.22 16.45 -16.02
C ALA A 160 8.69 17.11 -17.32
N GLU A 161 8.49 16.45 -18.47
CA GLU A 161 8.87 16.98 -19.78
C GLU A 161 8.12 18.27 -20.12
N GLU A 162 6.81 18.34 -19.80
CA GLU A 162 6.00 19.56 -19.97
C GLU A 162 6.50 20.72 -19.10
N ARG A 163 7.18 20.42 -17.99
CA ARG A 163 7.78 21.40 -17.07
C ARG A 163 9.22 21.76 -17.44
N GLY A 164 9.79 21.15 -18.48
CA GLY A 164 11.18 21.34 -18.89
C GLY A 164 12.20 20.71 -17.91
N VAL A 165 11.79 19.69 -17.16
CA VAL A 165 12.64 18.97 -16.21
C VAL A 165 13.04 17.62 -16.84
N ASP A 166 14.32 17.25 -16.74
CA ASP A 166 14.79 15.93 -17.17
C ASP A 166 14.15 14.82 -16.30
N PRO A 167 13.37 13.89 -16.88
CA PRO A 167 12.80 12.77 -16.15
C PRO A 167 13.85 11.94 -15.40
N THR A 168 15.08 11.85 -15.94
CA THR A 168 16.18 11.07 -15.36
C THR A 168 16.62 11.62 -14.00
N ASP A 169 16.71 12.95 -13.88
CA ASP A 169 17.07 13.62 -12.62
C ASP A 169 15.98 13.42 -11.58
N LEU A 170 14.72 13.45 -11.99
CA LEU A 170 13.58 13.25 -11.11
C LEU A 170 13.49 11.79 -10.63
N ILE A 171 13.67 10.81 -11.51
CA ILE A 171 13.72 9.39 -11.15
C ILE A 171 14.86 9.12 -10.17
N SER A 172 16.05 9.66 -10.46
CA SER A 172 17.21 9.51 -9.58
C SER A 172 16.92 10.06 -8.18
N PHE A 173 16.24 11.22 -8.10
CA PHE A 173 15.85 11.82 -6.83
C PHE A 173 14.77 11.05 -6.08
N LEU A 174 13.74 10.54 -6.77
CA LEU A 174 12.69 9.72 -6.16
C LEU A 174 13.23 8.41 -5.61
N LEU A 175 14.15 7.76 -6.34
CA LEU A 175 14.86 6.59 -5.86
C LEU A 175 15.74 6.95 -4.66
N GLU A 176 16.47 8.06 -4.69
CA GLU A 176 17.24 8.53 -3.55
C GLU A 176 16.35 8.68 -2.31
N LEU A 177 15.22 9.39 -2.43
CA LEU A 177 14.24 9.60 -1.37
C LEU A 177 13.73 8.28 -0.79
N SER A 178 13.48 7.28 -1.65
CA SER A 178 12.97 5.97 -1.23
C SER A 178 13.92 5.16 -0.36
N PHE A 179 15.22 5.51 -0.36
CA PHE A 179 16.23 4.88 0.49
C PHE A 179 16.54 5.70 1.75
N HIS A 180 15.99 6.90 1.89
CA HIS A 180 16.17 7.70 3.11
C HIS A 180 15.52 7.00 4.31
N THR A 181 16.10 7.19 5.50
CA THR A 181 15.55 6.60 6.74
C THR A 181 14.30 7.36 7.18
N GLN A 182 13.20 6.63 7.37
CA GLN A 182 11.93 7.17 7.87
C GLN A 182 12.15 7.93 9.19
N GLY A 183 11.59 9.13 9.30
CA GLY A 183 11.66 9.95 10.52
C GLY A 183 12.98 10.69 10.73
N ALA A 184 14.00 10.49 9.90
CA ALA A 184 15.21 11.29 9.91
C ALA A 184 15.01 12.61 9.14
N ALA A 185 15.73 13.65 9.55
CA ALA A 185 15.63 14.97 8.94
C ALA A 185 16.76 15.20 7.94
N TYR A 186 16.44 15.83 6.81
CA TYR A 186 17.38 16.11 5.74
C TYR A 186 17.29 17.57 5.30
N SER A 187 18.43 18.21 5.06
CA SER A 187 18.45 19.65 4.79
C SER A 187 17.93 20.01 3.40
N LEU A 188 17.04 20.99 3.32
CA LEU A 188 16.54 21.57 2.05
C LEU A 188 17.61 22.39 1.32
N SER A 189 18.67 22.83 2.01
CA SER A 189 19.76 23.61 1.39
C SER A 189 20.59 22.80 0.40
N THR A 190 20.61 21.46 0.55
CA THR A 190 21.35 20.53 -0.31
C THR A 190 20.63 20.17 -1.60
N LEU A 191 19.39 20.65 -1.77
CA LEU A 191 18.55 20.34 -2.91
C LEU A 191 18.77 21.33 -4.05
N THR A 192 18.76 20.81 -5.28
CA THR A 192 18.65 21.66 -6.49
C THR A 192 17.26 22.31 -6.55
N GLU A 193 17.10 23.34 -7.37
CA GLU A 193 15.81 24.03 -7.51
C GLU A 193 14.69 23.07 -7.97
N VAL A 194 15.01 22.18 -8.90
CA VAL A 194 14.11 21.12 -9.36
C VAL A 194 13.70 20.19 -8.22
N GLN A 195 14.66 19.77 -7.39
CA GLN A 195 14.40 18.89 -6.25
C GLN A 195 13.58 19.60 -5.16
N ARG A 196 13.74 20.91 -4.99
CA ARG A 196 12.91 21.69 -4.05
C ARG A 196 11.46 21.73 -4.51
N VAL A 197 11.21 21.99 -5.79
CA VAL A 197 9.84 21.95 -6.34
C VAL A 197 9.25 20.56 -6.14
N ALA A 198 10.01 19.51 -6.46
CA ALA A 198 9.56 18.13 -6.24
C ALA A 198 9.26 17.85 -4.77
N ILE A 199 10.06 18.30 -3.81
CA ILE A 199 9.78 18.11 -2.38
C ILE A 199 8.51 18.85 -1.94
N MET A 200 8.22 20.03 -2.50
CA MET A 200 6.96 20.73 -2.21
C MET A 200 5.77 19.93 -2.73
N ASP A 201 5.83 19.43 -3.97
CA ASP A 201 4.78 18.59 -4.55
C ASP A 201 4.61 17.27 -3.77
N LEU A 202 5.72 16.63 -3.36
CA LEU A 202 5.70 15.40 -2.56
C LEU A 202 5.22 15.63 -1.11
N MET A 203 5.42 16.84 -0.57
CA MET A 203 4.88 17.22 0.74
C MET A 203 3.36 17.33 0.68
N GLU A 204 2.81 17.93 -0.38
CA GLU A 204 1.35 17.99 -0.58
C GLU A 204 0.73 16.58 -0.65
N LEU A 205 1.44 15.61 -1.24
CA LEU A 205 1.02 14.21 -1.24
C LEU A 205 1.26 13.47 0.10
N GLY A 206 1.92 14.07 1.09
CA GLY A 206 2.22 13.44 2.37
C GLY A 206 3.38 12.45 2.36
N LEU A 207 4.18 12.39 1.29
CA LEU A 207 5.41 11.57 1.24
C LEU A 207 6.50 12.15 2.14
N VAL A 208 6.46 13.46 2.37
CA VAL A 208 7.48 14.18 3.11
C VAL A 208 6.83 15.22 4.01
N LYS A 209 7.29 15.31 5.25
CA LYS A 209 6.87 16.37 6.18
C LYS A 209 7.95 17.45 6.24
N LEU A 210 7.57 18.70 5.97
CA LEU A 210 8.46 19.84 6.15
C LEU A 210 8.43 20.33 7.60
N GLN A 211 9.60 20.67 8.12
CA GLN A 211 9.75 21.29 9.43
C GLN A 211 10.77 22.42 9.35
N GLN A 212 10.36 23.60 9.80
CA GLN A 212 11.20 24.79 9.84
C GLN A 212 11.93 24.86 11.17
N GLY A 213 13.26 24.98 11.10
CA GLY A 213 14.08 25.33 12.24
C GLY A 213 14.27 26.83 12.39
N ARG A 214 15.14 27.21 13.34
CA ARG A 214 15.49 28.62 13.59
C ARG A 214 16.34 29.25 12.48
N LYS A 215 17.08 28.45 11.73
CA LYS A 215 18.02 28.90 10.69
C LYS A 215 17.83 28.15 9.38
N ASP A 216 17.70 26.83 9.46
CA ASP A 216 17.52 25.97 8.31
C ASP A 216 16.16 25.27 8.36
N SER A 217 15.63 24.97 7.17
CA SER A 217 14.44 24.15 7.00
C SER A 217 14.84 22.77 6.49
N TRP A 218 14.18 21.73 7.00
CA TRP A 218 14.46 20.36 6.64
C TRP A 218 13.18 19.61 6.29
N PHE A 219 13.38 18.46 5.67
CA PHE A 219 12.32 17.57 5.25
C PHE A 219 12.50 16.20 5.91
N ILE A 220 11.39 15.54 6.23
CA ILE A 220 11.34 14.26 6.95
C ILE A 220 10.55 13.27 6.10
N PRO A 221 11.17 12.21 5.55
CA PRO A 221 10.48 11.19 4.78
C PRO A 221 9.47 10.42 5.65
N THR A 222 8.27 10.22 5.11
CA THR A 222 7.23 9.39 5.71
C THR A 222 7.32 7.95 5.19
N LYS A 223 6.46 7.07 5.73
CA LYS A 223 6.36 5.68 5.26
C LYS A 223 5.99 5.58 3.78
N LEU A 224 5.22 6.53 3.25
CA LEU A 224 4.85 6.54 1.84
C LEU A 224 6.08 6.72 0.94
N ALA A 225 7.04 7.57 1.34
CA ALA A 225 8.29 7.75 0.59
C ALA A 225 9.16 6.50 0.57
N THR A 226 9.32 5.84 1.71
CA THR A 226 10.09 4.58 1.79
C THR A 226 9.39 3.43 1.06
N ASN A 227 8.06 3.44 1.02
CA ASN A 227 7.27 2.43 0.32
C ASN A 227 7.45 2.44 -1.21
N LEU A 228 7.97 3.53 -1.78
CA LEU A 228 8.31 3.57 -3.20
C LEU A 228 9.30 2.46 -3.57
N SER A 229 10.31 2.18 -2.75
CA SER A 229 11.28 1.11 -3.02
C SER A 229 10.89 -0.25 -2.46
N SER A 230 10.11 -0.29 -1.37
CA SER A 230 9.78 -1.53 -0.65
C SER A 230 8.62 -2.33 -1.24
N SER A 231 8.08 -1.93 -2.41
CA SER A 231 6.91 -2.50 -3.09
C SER A 231 7.04 -3.99 -3.51
N LEU A 232 8.01 -4.75 -2.99
CA LEU A 232 8.21 -6.16 -3.26
C LEU A 232 7.90 -7.08 -2.06
N SER A 233 7.60 -6.56 -0.86
CA SER A 233 7.46 -7.46 0.30
C SER A 233 6.41 -7.15 1.38
N ASP A 234 5.80 -5.95 1.43
CA ASP A 234 4.81 -5.64 2.48
C ASP A 234 3.49 -5.10 1.92
N SER A 235 2.59 -6.02 1.57
CA SER A 235 1.19 -5.75 1.16
C SER A 235 0.22 -5.56 2.34
N ALA A 236 0.71 -5.19 3.54
CA ALA A 236 -0.10 -5.31 4.76
C ALA A 236 -0.09 -4.05 5.62
N ALA A 237 -0.60 -2.93 5.11
CA ALA A 237 -1.05 -1.84 5.97
C ALA A 237 -2.10 -0.93 5.31
N SER A 238 -3.21 -1.48 4.82
CA SER A 238 -4.49 -0.77 4.94
C SER A 238 -5.30 -1.50 6.02
N LYS A 239 -5.16 -1.02 7.26
CA LYS A 239 -6.09 -1.37 8.33
C LYS A 239 -7.28 -0.43 8.28
N GLU A 240 -8.43 -1.01 8.61
CA GLU A 240 -9.71 -0.38 8.97
C GLU A 240 -10.65 0.00 7.83
N GLY A 241 -11.57 -0.91 7.55
CA GLY A 241 -12.67 -0.73 6.62
C GLY A 241 -13.30 -2.07 6.28
N ILE A 242 -13.87 -2.76 7.28
CA ILE A 242 -14.64 -3.98 6.99
C ILE A 242 -15.95 -3.54 6.35
N VAL A 243 -16.24 -4.08 5.18
CA VAL A 243 -17.52 -3.88 4.51
C VAL A 243 -18.28 -5.19 4.57
N VAL A 244 -19.49 -5.12 5.12
CA VAL A 244 -20.43 -6.25 5.14
C VAL A 244 -21.58 -5.92 4.20
N VAL A 245 -21.84 -6.82 3.25
CA VAL A 245 -22.97 -6.73 2.34
C VAL A 245 -23.95 -7.84 2.68
N GLU A 246 -25.21 -7.48 2.95
CA GLU A 246 -26.29 -8.43 3.24
C GLU A 246 -27.03 -8.84 1.95
N THR A 247 -27.78 -9.95 2.02
CA THR A 247 -28.60 -10.47 0.91
C THR A 247 -29.75 -9.55 0.48
N ASN A 248 -30.09 -8.56 1.31
CA ASN A 248 -31.09 -7.54 1.03
C ASN A 248 -30.49 -6.27 0.37
N PHE A 249 -29.25 -6.34 -0.13
CA PHE A 249 -28.49 -5.23 -0.73
C PHE A 249 -28.14 -4.09 0.23
N ARG A 250 -28.23 -4.31 1.55
CA ARG A 250 -27.71 -3.37 2.54
C ARG A 250 -26.21 -3.55 2.71
N LEU A 251 -25.54 -2.42 2.84
CA LEU A 251 -24.10 -2.31 2.98
C LEU A 251 -23.78 -1.61 4.30
N TYR A 252 -22.91 -2.23 5.08
CA TYR A 252 -22.42 -1.74 6.36
C TYR A 252 -20.90 -1.65 6.31
N ALA A 253 -20.37 -0.44 6.24
CA ALA A 253 -18.93 -0.21 6.23
C ALA A 253 -18.46 0.33 7.59
N TYR A 254 -17.63 -0.44 8.27
CA TYR A 254 -17.01 -0.07 9.54
C TYR A 254 -15.77 0.79 9.27
N SER A 255 -16.00 2.07 9.07
CA SER A 255 -14.96 3.05 8.77
C SER A 255 -15.37 4.43 9.26
N ALA A 256 -14.44 5.15 9.86
CA ALA A 256 -14.58 6.57 10.19
C ALA A 256 -14.07 7.50 9.07
N SER A 257 -13.33 6.96 8.10
CA SER A 257 -12.76 7.73 6.98
C SER A 257 -13.85 8.35 6.10
N LYS A 258 -13.69 9.65 5.79
CA LYS A 258 -14.57 10.39 4.88
C LYS A 258 -14.39 9.89 3.45
N LEU A 259 -13.16 9.55 3.06
CA LEU A 259 -12.86 8.98 1.74
C LEU A 259 -13.62 7.67 1.48
N HIS A 260 -13.66 6.76 2.46
CA HIS A 260 -14.45 5.54 2.33
C HIS A 260 -15.94 5.82 2.12
N CYS A 261 -16.49 6.84 2.78
CA CYS A 261 -17.87 7.28 2.58
C CYS A 261 -18.10 7.79 1.14
N GLU A 262 -17.20 8.64 0.62
CA GLU A 262 -17.32 9.15 -0.74
C GLU A 262 -17.16 8.05 -1.81
N ILE A 263 -16.22 7.11 -1.62
CA ILE A 263 -16.07 5.96 -2.52
C ILE A 263 -17.36 5.13 -2.56
N LEU A 264 -17.99 4.89 -1.41
CA LEU A 264 -19.26 4.18 -1.33
C LEU A 264 -20.40 4.91 -2.04
N ARG A 265 -20.43 6.25 -1.98
CA ARG A 265 -21.45 7.06 -2.66
C ARG A 265 -21.40 6.96 -4.18
N LEU A 266 -20.27 6.52 -4.74
CA LEU A 266 -20.13 6.38 -6.20
C LEU A 266 -21.03 5.26 -6.76
N PHE A 267 -21.34 4.23 -5.98
CA PHE A 267 -22.13 3.08 -6.44
C PHE A 267 -23.27 2.65 -5.50
N SER A 268 -23.34 3.22 -4.29
CA SER A 268 -24.39 2.95 -3.31
C SER A 268 -25.04 4.24 -2.82
N ARG A 269 -26.29 4.13 -2.36
CA ARG A 269 -26.98 5.22 -1.69
C ARG A 269 -26.67 5.13 -0.20
N VAL A 270 -25.89 6.08 0.32
CA VAL A 270 -25.65 6.21 1.77
C VAL A 270 -26.92 6.74 2.43
N GLU A 271 -27.47 5.98 3.39
CA GLU A 271 -28.70 6.34 4.09
C GLU A 271 -28.38 7.20 5.33
N TYR A 272 -27.41 6.77 6.13
CA TYR A 272 -26.95 7.51 7.31
C TYR A 272 -25.51 7.13 7.67
N GLN A 273 -24.82 8.07 8.32
CA GLN A 273 -23.45 7.92 8.78
C GLN A 273 -23.41 8.10 10.30
N LEU A 274 -22.87 7.10 10.98
CA LEU A 274 -22.53 7.10 12.39
C LEU A 274 -20.99 7.25 12.54
N PRO A 275 -20.46 7.54 13.75
CA PRO A 275 -19.03 7.83 13.93
C PRO A 275 -18.07 6.76 13.38
N ASN A 276 -18.42 5.47 13.47
CA ASN A 276 -17.58 4.35 13.00
C ASN A 276 -18.35 3.38 12.06
N LEU A 277 -19.50 3.80 11.54
CA LEU A 277 -20.35 2.95 10.71
C LEU A 277 -21.06 3.77 9.64
N ILE A 278 -20.86 3.40 8.39
CA ILE A 278 -21.56 3.94 7.24
C ILE A 278 -22.59 2.89 6.81
N VAL A 279 -23.87 3.28 6.81
CA VAL A 279 -24.95 2.41 6.34
C VAL A 279 -25.47 2.93 5.02
N GLY A 280 -25.48 2.05 4.02
CA GLY A 280 -25.98 2.33 2.69
C GLY A 280 -26.77 1.16 2.12
N ALA A 281 -27.39 1.41 0.97
CA ALA A 281 -28.07 0.40 0.20
C ALA A 281 -27.63 0.50 -1.27
N ILE A 282 -27.40 -0.65 -1.91
CA ILE A 282 -27.14 -0.73 -3.34
C ILE A 282 -28.50 -0.78 -4.03
N THR A 283 -28.91 0.31 -4.67
CA THR A 283 -30.19 0.37 -5.40
C THR A 283 -29.96 0.28 -6.90
N LYS A 284 -31.02 -0.03 -7.65
CA LYS A 284 -30.95 -0.10 -9.12
C LYS A 284 -30.49 1.24 -9.70
N GLU A 285 -30.98 2.34 -9.14
CA GLU A 285 -30.67 3.70 -9.55
C GLU A 285 -29.21 4.07 -9.25
N SER A 286 -28.68 3.66 -8.09
CA SER A 286 -27.27 3.93 -7.75
C SER A 286 -26.32 3.18 -8.69
N LEU A 287 -26.66 1.93 -9.06
CA LEU A 287 -25.87 1.15 -10.01
C LEU A 287 -25.92 1.72 -11.44
N TYR A 288 -27.09 2.15 -11.94
CA TYR A 288 -27.13 2.80 -13.24
C TYR A 288 -26.32 4.10 -13.24
N GLY A 289 -26.41 4.91 -12.18
CA GLY A 289 -25.56 6.10 -12.04
C GLY A 289 -24.06 5.76 -12.02
N ALA A 290 -23.68 4.66 -11.38
CA ALA A 290 -22.29 4.18 -11.39
C ALA A 290 -21.84 3.75 -12.79
N PHE A 291 -22.68 2.98 -13.50
CA PHE A 291 -22.40 2.48 -14.84
C PHE A 291 -22.31 3.62 -15.87
N ASP A 292 -23.15 4.64 -15.75
CA ASP A 292 -23.08 5.85 -16.58
C ASP A 292 -21.78 6.64 -16.34
N ASN A 293 -21.21 6.56 -15.13
CA ASN A 293 -19.91 7.12 -14.78
C ASN A 293 -18.73 6.19 -15.17
N GLY A 294 -18.98 5.08 -15.87
CA GLY A 294 -17.95 4.16 -16.34
C GLY A 294 -17.44 3.18 -15.28
N ILE A 295 -18.14 3.01 -14.17
CA ILE A 295 -17.84 1.98 -13.17
C ILE A 295 -18.35 0.64 -13.70
N THR A 296 -17.50 -0.38 -13.71
CA THR A 296 -17.93 -1.73 -14.14
C THR A 296 -18.39 -2.58 -12.95
N ALA A 297 -19.29 -3.53 -13.20
CA ALA A 297 -19.74 -4.46 -12.16
C ALA A 297 -18.58 -5.29 -11.56
N GLU A 298 -17.58 -5.62 -12.39
CA GLU A 298 -16.41 -6.36 -11.93
C GLU A 298 -15.55 -5.56 -10.96
N GLN A 299 -15.41 -4.24 -11.17
CA GLN A 299 -14.70 -3.36 -10.23
C GLN A 299 -15.41 -3.29 -8.87
N ILE A 300 -16.74 -3.26 -8.85
CA ILE A 300 -17.53 -3.28 -7.60
C ILE A 300 -17.33 -4.61 -6.87
N ARG A 301 -17.31 -5.73 -7.62
CA ARG A 301 -17.07 -7.07 -7.07
C ARG A 301 -15.65 -7.24 -6.52
N LEU A 302 -14.65 -6.72 -7.22
CA LEU A 302 -13.25 -6.72 -6.76
C LEU A 302 -13.11 -5.90 -5.47
N TRP A 303 -13.71 -4.71 -5.44
CA TRP A 303 -13.74 -3.87 -4.24
C TRP A 303 -14.40 -4.56 -3.04
N GLU A 304 -15.49 -5.31 -3.27
CA GLU A 304 -16.12 -6.13 -2.24
C GLU A 304 -15.16 -7.20 -1.72
N ASN A 305 -14.55 -7.98 -2.61
CA ASN A 305 -13.65 -9.08 -2.23
C ASN A 305 -12.41 -8.61 -1.47
N ASP A 306 -11.78 -7.51 -1.89
CA ASP A 306 -10.56 -6.99 -1.25
C ASP A 306 -10.80 -6.54 0.21
N ARG A 307 -12.06 -6.21 0.54
CA ARG A 307 -12.51 -5.75 1.86
C ARG A 307 -13.30 -6.79 2.64
N ASN A 308 -13.74 -7.86 1.98
CA ASN A 308 -14.40 -8.99 2.61
C ASN A 308 -13.36 -9.96 3.19
N ARG A 309 -12.73 -9.54 4.30
CA ARG A 309 -11.77 -10.36 5.05
C ARG A 309 -12.43 -11.18 6.17
N VAL A 310 -13.76 -11.24 6.21
CA VAL A 310 -14.52 -11.87 7.27
C VAL A 310 -15.14 -13.16 6.75
N GLU A 311 -14.58 -14.29 7.16
CA GLU A 311 -15.22 -15.59 6.97
C GLU A 311 -16.16 -15.84 8.16
N MET A 312 -17.46 -15.97 7.86
CA MET A 312 -18.46 -16.37 8.85
C MET A 312 -18.46 -17.89 8.96
N VAL A 313 -17.77 -18.42 9.98
CA VAL A 313 -17.76 -19.85 10.27
C VAL A 313 -18.74 -20.16 11.39
N LEU A 314 -19.73 -21.01 11.10
CA LEU A 314 -20.64 -21.57 12.11
C LEU A 314 -19.80 -22.26 13.18
N SER A 315 -19.94 -21.80 14.43
CA SER A 315 -19.08 -22.23 15.53
C SER A 315 -19.83 -22.29 16.85
N HIS A 316 -19.30 -23.08 17.78
CA HIS A 316 -19.76 -23.14 19.16
C HIS A 316 -18.69 -22.62 20.10
N VAL A 317 -19.12 -21.74 21.00
CA VAL A 317 -18.28 -21.20 22.06
C VAL A 317 -18.45 -22.06 23.31
N TYR A 318 -17.33 -22.51 23.86
CA TYR A 318 -17.24 -23.18 25.15
C TYR A 318 -16.66 -22.19 26.15
N GLU A 319 -17.44 -21.90 27.20
CA GLU A 319 -17.08 -21.04 28.32
C GLU A 319 -17.25 -21.82 29.63
N ASP A 320 -16.83 -21.22 30.76
CA ASP A 320 -17.00 -21.76 32.12
C ASP A 320 -16.33 -23.12 32.40
N PHE A 321 -15.08 -23.27 31.97
CA PHE A 321 -14.28 -24.45 32.34
C PHE A 321 -14.03 -24.49 33.86
N PRO A 322 -14.19 -25.67 34.51
CA PRO A 322 -14.06 -25.79 35.96
C PRO A 322 -12.61 -25.70 36.46
N SER A 323 -11.62 -25.97 35.59
CA SER A 323 -10.20 -25.84 35.89
C SER A 323 -9.40 -25.45 34.66
N LYS A 324 -8.24 -24.82 34.88
CA LYS A 324 -7.31 -24.46 33.80
C LYS A 324 -6.76 -25.70 33.07
N ASP A 325 -6.55 -26.79 33.81
CA ASP A 325 -6.07 -28.06 33.27
C ASP A 325 -7.08 -28.68 32.30
N MET A 326 -8.39 -28.65 32.64
CA MET A 326 -9.44 -29.12 31.73
C MET A 326 -9.55 -28.26 30.48
N PHE A 327 -9.36 -26.95 30.61
CA PHE A 327 -9.30 -26.03 29.46
C PHE A 327 -8.12 -26.37 28.53
N GLU A 328 -6.91 -26.53 29.08
CA GLU A 328 -5.71 -26.88 28.29
C GLU A 328 -5.90 -28.22 27.57
N GLN A 329 -6.45 -29.25 28.23
CA GLN A 329 -6.76 -30.53 27.61
C GLN A 329 -7.79 -30.43 26.48
N CYS A 330 -8.80 -29.57 26.61
CA CYS A 330 -9.80 -29.36 25.56
C CYS A 330 -9.22 -28.60 24.37
N CYS A 331 -8.36 -27.61 24.62
CA CYS A 331 -7.63 -26.90 23.57
C CYS A 331 -6.71 -27.85 22.80
N ASP A 332 -5.95 -28.70 23.50
CA ASP A 332 -5.05 -29.68 22.88
C ASP A 332 -5.84 -30.69 22.05
N HIS A 333 -6.94 -31.21 22.58
CA HIS A 333 -7.81 -32.12 21.82
C HIS A 333 -8.42 -31.44 20.57
N ALA A 334 -8.88 -30.19 20.69
CA ALA A 334 -9.41 -29.45 19.56
C ALA A 334 -8.33 -29.09 18.53
N ARG A 335 -7.08 -28.84 18.97
CA ARG A 335 -5.94 -28.54 18.10
C ARG A 335 -5.46 -29.78 17.34
N ASP A 336 -5.35 -30.91 18.03
CA ASP A 336 -4.87 -32.17 17.46
C ASP A 336 -5.81 -32.73 16.39
N ASN A 337 -7.13 -32.54 16.57
CA ASN A 337 -8.13 -33.00 15.61
C ASN A 337 -8.54 -31.93 14.58
N GLY A 338 -7.98 -30.72 14.65
CA GLY A 338 -8.27 -29.64 13.70
C GLY A 338 -9.65 -28.98 13.87
N TYR A 339 -10.25 -29.08 15.06
CA TYR A 339 -11.55 -28.50 15.39
C TYR A 339 -11.46 -27.04 15.86
N LEU A 340 -10.27 -26.65 16.35
CA LEU A 340 -9.99 -25.36 16.98
C LEU A 340 -10.04 -24.21 15.98
N LEU A 341 -10.95 -23.25 16.19
CA LEU A 341 -10.99 -22.00 15.44
C LEU A 341 -10.30 -20.85 16.20
N TRP A 342 -10.50 -20.79 17.52
CA TRP A 342 -9.94 -19.72 18.34
C TRP A 342 -9.88 -20.10 19.83
N GLU A 343 -8.89 -19.60 20.55
CA GLU A 343 -8.73 -19.80 22.00
C GLU A 343 -8.32 -18.52 22.72
N ASP A 344 -8.79 -18.35 23.95
CA ASP A 344 -8.34 -17.31 24.89
C ASP A 344 -8.04 -17.92 26.25
N ALA A 345 -6.74 -18.07 26.52
CA ALA A 345 -6.23 -18.63 27.77
C ALA A 345 -6.50 -17.74 29.00
N LYS A 346 -6.73 -16.43 28.83
CA LYS A 346 -6.99 -15.52 29.97
C LYS A 346 -8.42 -15.66 30.48
N LYS A 347 -9.37 -15.85 29.57
CA LYS A 347 -10.79 -16.00 29.90
C LYS A 347 -11.27 -17.46 29.91
N MET A 348 -10.39 -18.41 29.61
CA MET A 348 -10.70 -19.83 29.44
C MET A 348 -11.87 -20.01 28.46
N ARG A 349 -11.70 -19.51 27.23
CA ARG A 349 -12.71 -19.61 26.17
C ARG A 349 -12.13 -20.34 24.97
N LEU A 350 -12.95 -21.21 24.41
CA LEU A 350 -12.60 -22.04 23.27
C LEU A 350 -13.71 -21.94 22.23
N ILE A 351 -13.36 -21.68 20.97
CA ILE A 351 -14.30 -21.69 19.85
C ILE A 351 -13.94 -22.85 18.93
N VAL A 352 -14.93 -23.70 18.70
CA VAL A 352 -14.82 -24.91 17.86
C VAL A 352 -15.79 -24.78 16.70
N ASN A 353 -15.40 -25.30 15.53
CA ASN A 353 -16.27 -25.36 14.36
C ASN A 353 -17.54 -26.17 14.68
N ALA A 354 -18.71 -25.69 14.25
CA ALA A 354 -20.00 -26.30 14.56
C ALA A 354 -20.14 -27.73 14.03
N GLU A 355 -19.43 -28.07 12.94
CA GLU A 355 -19.40 -29.44 12.40
C GLU A 355 -18.88 -30.46 13.43
N PHE A 356 -17.94 -30.05 14.28
CA PHE A 356 -17.27 -30.92 15.25
C PHE A 356 -17.78 -30.76 16.69
N HIS A 357 -18.96 -30.15 16.84
CA HIS A 357 -19.57 -29.91 18.16
C HIS A 357 -19.89 -31.20 18.91
N GLN A 358 -20.32 -32.24 18.18
CA GLN A 358 -20.74 -33.50 18.79
C GLN A 358 -19.54 -34.23 19.39
N GLU A 359 -18.44 -34.29 18.64
CA GLU A 359 -17.17 -34.89 18.99
C GLU A 359 -16.56 -34.19 20.21
N MET A 360 -16.56 -32.86 20.21
CA MET A 360 -16.06 -32.09 21.33
C MET A 360 -16.94 -32.25 22.59
N ARG A 361 -18.26 -32.37 22.42
CA ARG A 361 -19.18 -32.66 23.54
C ARG A 361 -18.98 -34.08 24.10
N GLU A 362 -18.67 -35.06 23.25
CA GLU A 362 -18.33 -36.41 23.70
C GLU A 362 -17.05 -36.43 24.52
N PHE A 363 -16.00 -35.72 24.10
CA PHE A 363 -14.76 -35.59 24.86
C PHE A 363 -14.99 -34.95 26.23
N LEU A 364 -15.74 -33.84 26.28
CA LEU A 364 -16.10 -33.18 27.54
C LEU A 364 -16.93 -34.06 28.48
N ARG A 365 -17.75 -34.97 27.94
CA ARG A 365 -18.50 -35.95 28.75
C ARG A 365 -17.62 -37.05 29.32
N ARG A 366 -16.53 -37.43 28.64
CA ARG A 366 -15.57 -38.45 29.13
C ARG A 366 -14.64 -37.92 30.22
N GLN A 367 -14.50 -36.59 30.29
CA GLN A 367 -13.65 -35.87 31.24
C GLN A 367 -14.41 -35.40 32.51
N ARG A 368 -15.74 -35.52 32.53
CA ARG A 368 -16.58 -35.37 33.73
C ARG A 368 -16.67 -36.69 34.47
#